data_AF-A0A452IC80-F1
#
_entry.id   AF-A0A452IC80-F1
#
_cell.length_a   1.000
_cell.length_b   1.000
_cell.length_c   1.000
_cell.angle_alpha   90.00
_cell.angle_beta   90.00
_cell.angle_gamma   90.00
#
_symmetry.space_group_name_H-M   'P 1'
#
loop_
_entity.id
_entity.type
_entity.pdbx_description
1 polymer ?
#
loop_
_entity_poly.entity_id
_entity_poly.type
_entity_poly.pdbx_seq_one_letter_code
_entity_poly.pdbx_strand_id
1 'polypeptide(L)'
;MLDEEGFKELPPSEFMQVVDSTWLVLNVLSNGRSSTSSQAIGVTKIAKSVIAPLAEHNVSVLMLSTYQTDFILVREKDLPVVIHTLTGEFDIYKEVKGESIPVNCDDVSNGFLKPKHAASPTVHPVQSPRNRFCILTVAPDTLPAIATVLIDVLFYSHSPLKEAAPGSQDLDSIRFFAFSLIEGYISIVMDAE
;
A
#
# COMPACT_ATOMS: atom_id res chain seq x y z
N MET A 1 8.49 -1.30 -2.45
CA MET A 1 8.38 -1.86 -1.08
C MET A 1 8.89 -3.27 -1.15
N LEU A 2 9.80 -3.65 -0.27
CA LEU A 2 10.42 -4.98 -0.23
C LEU A 2 10.40 -5.46 1.23
N ASP A 3 10.42 -6.76 1.42
CA ASP A 3 10.70 -7.35 2.73
C ASP A 3 12.20 -7.24 3.07
N GLU A 4 12.57 -7.69 4.26
CA GLU A 4 13.96 -7.61 4.73
C GLU A 4 14.92 -8.44 3.90
N GLU A 5 14.48 -9.58 3.37
CA GLU A 5 15.32 -10.44 2.51
C GLU A 5 15.55 -9.79 1.14
N GLY A 6 14.50 -9.29 0.48
CA GLY A 6 14.62 -8.56 -0.78
C GLY A 6 15.40 -7.26 -0.65
N PHE A 7 15.36 -6.59 0.51
CA PHE A 7 16.15 -5.39 0.75
C PHE A 7 17.66 -5.65 0.78
N LYS A 8 18.11 -6.83 1.26
CA LYS A 8 19.55 -7.19 1.30
C LYS A 8 20.19 -7.30 -0.08
N GLU A 9 19.39 -7.58 -1.11
CA GLU A 9 19.84 -7.69 -2.50
C GLU A 9 20.11 -6.31 -3.15
N LEU A 10 19.71 -5.20 -2.51
CA LEU A 10 19.90 -3.86 -3.03
C LEU A 10 21.17 -3.21 -2.48
N PRO A 11 22.20 -2.95 -3.30
CA PRO A 11 23.39 -2.26 -2.85
C PRO A 11 23.09 -0.77 -2.56
N PRO A 12 23.73 -0.17 -1.52
CA PRO A 12 23.65 1.27 -1.29
C PRO A 12 24.12 2.07 -2.51
N SER A 13 23.40 3.13 -2.86
CA SER A 13 23.70 3.97 -4.01
C SER A 13 23.17 5.39 -3.80
N GLU A 14 23.80 6.39 -4.40
CA GLU A 14 23.33 7.79 -4.38
C GLU A 14 21.97 7.96 -5.09
N PHE A 15 21.62 7.06 -5.99
CA PHE A 15 20.34 7.05 -6.70
C PHE A 15 19.20 6.43 -5.87
N MET A 16 19.49 5.87 -4.70
CA MET A 16 18.53 5.16 -3.86
C MET A 16 18.26 5.93 -2.56
N GLN A 17 16.98 6.20 -2.30
CA GLN A 17 16.52 6.75 -1.03
C GLN A 17 15.80 5.67 -0.24
N VAL A 18 16.22 5.48 1.02
CA VAL A 18 15.62 4.52 1.95
C VAL A 18 14.94 5.28 3.07
N VAL A 19 13.69 4.94 3.37
CA VAL A 19 12.95 5.52 4.49
C VAL A 19 13.43 4.90 5.80
N ASP A 20 13.72 5.73 6.80
CA ASP A 20 14.24 5.32 8.12
C ASP A 20 13.12 4.75 9.04
N SER A 21 12.35 3.78 8.54
CA SER A 21 11.31 3.08 9.30
C SER A 21 11.01 1.74 8.66
N THR A 22 10.91 0.70 9.49
CA THR A 22 10.32 -0.59 9.11
C THR A 22 8.80 -0.48 9.14
N TRP A 23 8.15 -1.03 8.11
CA TRP A 23 6.71 -0.97 7.93
C TRP A 23 6.12 -2.38 8.04
N LEU A 24 5.09 -2.51 8.87
CA LEU A 24 4.30 -3.72 9.03
C LEU A 24 3.09 -3.66 8.10
N VAL A 25 2.70 -4.82 7.57
CA VAL A 25 1.56 -4.97 6.67
C VAL A 25 0.34 -5.39 7.48
N LEU A 26 -0.76 -4.65 7.31
CA LEU A 26 -2.08 -5.01 7.79
C LEU A 26 -2.94 -5.41 6.58
N ASN A 27 -3.69 -6.49 6.73
CA ASN A 27 -4.68 -6.94 5.75
C ASN A 27 -6.02 -7.12 6.46
N VAL A 28 -7.10 -6.59 5.88
CA VAL A 28 -8.44 -6.61 6.48
C VAL A 28 -9.29 -7.65 5.77
N LEU A 29 -9.54 -8.77 6.44
CA LEU A 29 -10.42 -9.81 5.92
C LEU A 29 -11.87 -9.47 6.26
N SER A 30 -12.62 -8.99 5.27
CA SER A 30 -14.06 -8.79 5.42
C SER A 30 -14.80 -10.11 5.18
N ASN A 31 -15.18 -10.82 6.24
CA ASN A 31 -16.11 -11.95 6.13
C ASN A 31 -17.49 -11.42 5.73
N GLY A 32 -17.84 -11.57 4.45
CA GLY A 32 -19.01 -10.99 3.80
C GLY A 32 -20.36 -11.33 4.44
N ARG A 33 -20.74 -10.57 5.48
CA ARG A 33 -22.09 -10.55 6.06
C ARG A 33 -22.75 -9.19 5.82
N SER A 34 -22.89 -8.78 4.57
CA SER A 34 -23.92 -7.82 4.18
C SER A 34 -24.16 -7.90 2.67
N SER A 35 -25.26 -8.55 2.30
CA SER A 35 -25.76 -8.68 0.93
C SER A 35 -26.46 -7.40 0.49
N THR A 36 -25.71 -6.32 0.26
CA THR A 36 -26.23 -5.10 -0.37
C THR A 36 -25.36 -4.74 -1.57
N SER A 37 -25.98 -4.73 -2.75
CA SER A 37 -25.37 -4.67 -4.09
C SER A 37 -24.73 -3.32 -4.46
N SER A 38 -24.28 -2.54 -3.48
CA SER A 38 -23.70 -1.20 -3.68
C SER A 38 -22.48 -0.92 -2.79
N GLN A 39 -21.80 -1.97 -2.31
CA GLN A 39 -20.58 -1.77 -1.53
C GLN A 39 -19.44 -1.34 -2.46
N ALA A 40 -18.88 -0.16 -2.19
CA ALA A 40 -17.66 0.31 -2.83
C ALA A 40 -16.56 -0.77 -2.71
N ILE A 41 -15.76 -0.95 -3.75
CA ILE A 41 -14.70 -1.97 -3.80
C ILE A 41 -13.39 -1.34 -3.30
N GLY A 42 -12.53 -2.16 -2.72
CA GLY A 42 -11.17 -1.78 -2.33
C GLY A 42 -11.08 -0.95 -1.05
N VAL A 43 -10.08 -0.06 -0.99
CA VAL A 43 -9.80 0.92 0.08
C VAL A 43 -11.04 1.65 0.62
N THR A 44 -12.04 1.90 -0.23
CA THR A 44 -13.26 2.60 0.19
C THR A 44 -14.04 1.82 1.26
N LYS A 45 -13.91 0.48 1.33
CA LYS A 45 -14.53 -0.34 2.39
C LYS A 45 -13.91 -0.10 3.77
N ILE A 46 -12.58 0.09 3.80
CA ILE A 46 -11.79 0.21 5.03
C ILE A 46 -11.53 1.67 5.42
N ALA A 47 -11.95 2.63 4.58
CA ALA A 47 -11.73 4.06 4.83
C ALA A 47 -12.33 4.52 6.16
N LYS A 48 -13.54 4.07 6.49
CA LYS A 48 -14.21 4.46 7.74
C LYS A 48 -13.78 3.66 8.96
N SER A 49 -13.57 2.36 8.81
CA SER A 49 -13.30 1.46 9.94
C SER A 49 -11.81 1.35 10.28
N VAL A 50 -10.92 1.67 9.35
CA VAL A 50 -9.46 1.57 9.58
C VAL A 50 -8.75 2.89 9.34
N ILE A 51 -8.90 3.50 8.16
CA ILE A 51 -8.08 4.67 7.80
C ILE A 51 -8.42 5.89 8.66
N ALA A 52 -9.70 6.20 8.85
CA ALA A 52 -10.11 7.34 9.68
C ALA A 52 -9.68 7.21 11.15
N PRO A 53 -9.94 6.08 11.85
CA PRO A 53 -9.47 5.89 13.22
C PRO A 53 -7.95 6.00 13.36
N LEU A 54 -7.18 5.43 12.42
CA LEU A 54 -5.71 5.54 12.43
C LEU A 54 -5.24 6.99 12.25
N ALA A 55 -5.87 7.74 11.34
CA ALA A 55 -5.54 9.14 11.12
C ALA A 55 -5.86 10.02 12.35
N GLU A 56 -7.01 9.79 13.00
CA GLU A 56 -7.41 10.48 14.24
C GLU A 56 -6.40 10.26 15.38
N HIS A 57 -5.76 9.09 15.41
CA HIS A 57 -4.73 8.74 16.37
C HIS A 57 -3.30 9.06 15.89
N ASN A 58 -3.16 9.88 14.83
CA ASN A 58 -1.87 10.32 14.26
C ASN A 58 -0.97 9.18 13.76
N VAL A 59 -1.56 8.05 13.36
CA VAL A 59 -0.84 6.95 12.73
C VAL A 59 -0.72 7.22 11.23
N SER A 60 0.52 7.33 10.73
CA SER A 60 0.78 7.48 9.30
C SER A 60 0.69 6.11 8.61
N VAL A 61 0.00 6.07 7.47
CA VAL A 61 -0.20 4.84 6.69
C VAL A 61 0.32 4.99 5.26
N LEU A 62 0.75 3.89 4.66
CA LEU A 62 0.93 3.77 3.21
C LEU A 62 -0.05 2.74 2.67
N MET A 63 -0.66 3.03 1.52
CA MET A 63 -1.64 2.14 0.90
C MET A 63 -1.00 1.39 -0.27
N LEU A 64 -1.23 0.09 -0.33
CA LEU A 64 -0.83 -0.77 -1.45
C LEU A 64 -2.01 -1.65 -1.85
N SER A 65 -2.80 -1.18 -2.81
CA SER A 65 -3.86 -1.97 -3.43
C SER A 65 -3.28 -2.85 -4.53
N THR A 66 -3.60 -4.14 -4.51
CA THR A 66 -3.26 -5.11 -5.55
C THR A 66 -4.54 -5.63 -6.21
N TYR A 67 -4.39 -6.53 -7.18
CA TYR A 67 -5.51 -7.27 -7.76
C TYR A 67 -6.22 -8.12 -6.71
N GLN A 68 -5.49 -8.63 -5.71
CA GLN A 68 -5.99 -9.59 -4.73
C GLN A 68 -6.64 -8.89 -3.53
N THR A 69 -5.99 -7.87 -2.97
CA THR A 69 -6.45 -7.22 -1.73
C THR A 69 -5.85 -5.82 -1.57
N ASP A 70 -6.30 -5.09 -0.55
CA ASP A 70 -5.70 -3.84 -0.11
C ASP A 70 -4.83 -4.06 1.12
N PHE A 71 -3.55 -3.72 1.01
CA PHE A 71 -2.63 -3.69 2.13
C PHE A 71 -2.52 -2.29 2.70
N ILE A 72 -2.52 -2.21 4.02
CA ILE A 72 -2.27 -0.97 4.77
C ILE A 72 -0.96 -1.15 5.52
N LEU A 73 0.02 -0.31 5.21
CA LEU A 73 1.32 -0.36 5.87
C LEU A 73 1.36 0.68 6.99
N VAL A 74 1.76 0.23 8.19
CA VAL A 74 1.98 1.08 9.37
C VAL A 74 3.41 0.95 9.84
N ARG A 75 3.99 1.98 10.43
CA ARG A 75 5.34 1.86 11.00
C ARG A 75 5.30 0.92 12.20
N GLU A 76 6.32 0.08 12.35
CA GLU A 76 6.39 -0.89 13.44
C GLU A 76 6.24 -0.23 14.83
N LYS A 77 6.87 0.94 15.03
CA LYS A 77 6.76 1.73 16.27
C LYS A 77 5.33 2.16 16.62
N ASP A 78 4.44 2.25 15.63
CA ASP A 78 3.05 2.69 15.81
C ASP A 78 2.11 1.50 16.07
N LEU A 79 2.61 0.25 16.02
CA LEU A 79 1.81 -0.98 16.21
C LEU A 79 0.98 -1.00 17.50
N PRO A 80 1.49 -0.57 18.68
CA PRO A 80 0.68 -0.52 19.90
C PRO A 80 -0.55 0.39 19.76
N VAL A 81 -0.39 1.54 19.11
CA VAL A 81 -1.49 2.49 18.85
C VAL A 81 -2.48 1.87 17.87
N VAL A 82 -1.98 1.24 16.80
CA VAL A 82 -2.81 0.52 15.81
C VAL A 82 -3.69 -0.53 16.47
N ILE A 83 -3.11 -1.41 17.31
CA ILE A 83 -3.85 -2.47 18.00
C ILE A 83 -4.92 -1.86 18.91
N HIS A 84 -4.55 -0.86 19.72
CA HIS A 84 -5.48 -0.18 20.62
C HIS A 84 -6.63 0.51 19.88
N THR A 85 -6.34 1.17 18.76
CA THR A 85 -7.33 1.88 17.95
C THR A 85 -8.30 0.91 17.26
N LEU A 86 -7.83 -0.24 16.79
CA LEU A 86 -8.64 -1.16 15.97
C LEU A 86 -9.31 -2.28 16.77
N THR A 87 -8.84 -2.62 17.98
CA THR A 87 -9.38 -3.75 18.76
C THR A 87 -10.84 -3.58 19.17
N GLY A 88 -11.38 -2.36 19.13
CA GLY A 88 -12.80 -2.11 19.43
C GLY A 88 -13.75 -2.60 18.34
N GLU A 89 -13.27 -2.70 17.09
CA GLU A 89 -14.07 -3.10 15.92
C GLU A 89 -13.59 -4.40 15.27
N PHE A 90 -12.35 -4.82 15.54
CA PHE A 90 -11.72 -5.95 14.87
C PHE A 90 -11.11 -6.96 15.84
N ASP A 91 -11.28 -8.24 15.53
CA ASP A 91 -10.44 -9.30 16.08
C ASP A 91 -9.08 -9.28 15.37
N ILE A 92 -8.02 -8.98 16.12
CA ILE A 92 -6.67 -8.79 15.55
C ILE A 92 -5.87 -10.09 15.66
N TYR A 93 -5.32 -10.51 14.53
CA TYR A 93 -4.46 -11.68 14.41
C TYR A 93 -3.09 -11.28 13.88
N LYS A 94 -2.06 -11.95 14.39
CA LYS A 94 -0.69 -11.89 13.90
C LYS A 94 -0.37 -13.19 13.20
N GLU A 95 0.13 -13.10 11.97
CA GLU A 95 0.63 -14.27 11.27
C GLU A 95 2.05 -14.62 11.75
N VAL A 96 2.25 -15.87 12.19
CA VAL A 96 3.55 -16.40 12.57
C VAL A 96 3.73 -17.73 11.86
N LYS A 97 4.67 -17.78 10.90
CA LYS A 97 4.93 -18.99 10.09
C LYS A 97 3.70 -19.54 9.36
N GLY A 98 2.82 -18.65 8.89
CA GLY A 98 1.57 -19.02 8.20
C GLY A 98 0.40 -19.37 9.13
N GLU A 99 0.57 -19.30 10.45
CA GLU A 99 -0.51 -19.50 11.42
C GLU A 99 -1.02 -18.17 11.98
N SER A 100 -2.35 -17.99 11.99
CA SER A 100 -2.99 -16.80 12.57
C SER A 100 -3.15 -16.95 14.08
N ILE A 101 -2.35 -16.18 14.84
CA ILE A 101 -2.36 -16.18 16.30
C ILE A 101 -3.11 -14.93 16.79
N PRO A 102 -4.13 -15.05 17.67
CA PRO A 102 -4.83 -13.89 18.21
C PRO A 102 -3.87 -13.02 19.03
N VAL A 103 -3.96 -11.70 18.84
CA VAL A 103 -3.16 -10.74 19.60
C VAL A 103 -3.83 -10.47 20.95
N ASN A 104 -3.11 -10.74 22.06
CA ASN A 104 -3.62 -10.42 23.38
C ASN A 104 -3.48 -8.90 23.64
N CYS A 105 -4.58 -8.25 23.98
CA CYS A 105 -4.66 -6.79 24.15
C CYS A 105 -4.18 -6.31 25.52
N ASP A 106 -4.00 -7.23 26.49
CA ASP A 106 -3.66 -6.89 27.87
C ASP A 106 -2.22 -6.35 28.04
N ASP A 107 -1.31 -6.66 27.12
CA ASP A 107 0.10 -6.21 27.13
C ASP A 107 0.31 -4.79 26.55
N VAL A 108 -0.73 -4.14 26.02
CA VAL A 108 -0.61 -2.85 25.29
C VAL A 108 -0.70 -1.62 26.22
N SER A 109 -0.91 -1.84 27.52
CA SER A 109 -0.90 -0.76 28.52
C SER A 109 0.52 -0.23 28.72
N ASN A 110 0.79 0.98 28.19
CA ASN A 110 1.77 2.00 28.66
C ASN A 110 2.61 2.68 27.56
N GLY A 111 2.29 2.49 26.28
CA GLY A 111 3.06 3.07 25.16
C GLY A 111 2.62 4.44 24.63
N PHE A 112 1.68 5.16 25.27
CA PHE A 112 1.20 6.46 24.78
C PHE A 112 2.28 7.54 24.89
N LEU A 113 3.26 7.51 23.99
CA LEU A 113 4.14 8.63 23.75
C LEU A 113 3.30 9.75 23.12
N LYS A 114 3.33 10.93 23.76
CA LYS A 114 2.71 12.13 23.21
C LYS A 114 3.11 12.32 21.75
N PRO A 115 2.18 12.66 20.83
CA PRO A 115 2.50 12.84 19.44
C PRO A 115 3.63 13.86 19.28
N LYS A 116 4.77 13.40 18.76
CA LYS A 116 5.88 14.25 18.36
C LYS A 116 5.38 15.11 17.19
N HIS A 117 5.56 16.42 17.26
CA HIS A 117 5.10 17.43 16.29
C HIS A 117 5.06 16.92 14.84
N ALA A 118 3.92 16.37 14.43
CA ALA A 118 3.63 16.10 13.03
C ALA A 118 3.24 17.43 12.38
N ALA A 119 3.57 17.60 11.10
CA ALA A 119 3.03 18.72 10.33
C ALA A 119 1.50 18.69 10.44
N SER A 120 0.88 19.85 10.67
CA SER A 120 -0.58 19.95 10.73
C SER A 120 -1.17 19.41 9.42
N PRO A 121 -2.27 18.64 9.45
CA PRO A 121 -2.93 18.15 8.23
C PRO A 121 -3.22 19.29 7.26
N THR A 122 -3.01 19.06 5.96
CA THR A 122 -3.33 20.02 4.90
C THR A 122 -4.15 19.34 3.81
N VAL A 123 -4.89 20.14 3.05
CA VAL A 123 -5.58 19.65 1.84
C VAL A 123 -4.56 19.63 0.70
N HIS A 124 -4.28 18.45 0.17
CA HIS A 124 -3.36 18.30 -0.96
C HIS A 124 -4.07 18.53 -2.30
N PRO A 125 -3.44 19.18 -3.29
CA PRO A 125 -4.01 19.32 -4.62
C PRO A 125 -4.12 17.97 -5.32
N VAL A 126 -5.19 17.78 -6.09
CA VAL A 126 -5.46 16.54 -6.84
C VAL A 126 -5.24 16.79 -8.33
N GLN A 127 -4.63 15.83 -9.02
CA GLN A 127 -4.52 15.79 -10.47
C GLN A 127 -5.17 14.50 -10.99
N SER A 128 -5.91 14.60 -12.10
CA SER A 128 -6.60 13.47 -12.71
C SER A 128 -6.18 13.35 -14.19
N PRO A 129 -5.19 12.51 -14.51
CA PRO A 129 -4.77 12.27 -15.89
C PRO A 129 -5.83 11.46 -16.66
N ARG A 130 -5.80 11.47 -18.00
CA ARG A 130 -6.83 10.78 -18.83
C ARG A 130 -6.52 9.30 -19.12
N ASN A 131 -5.40 8.78 -18.62
CA ASN A 131 -5.04 7.37 -18.79
C ASN A 131 -6.17 6.44 -18.36
N ARG A 132 -6.22 5.25 -18.97
CA ARG A 132 -7.16 4.21 -18.61
C ARG A 132 -6.40 3.03 -18.06
N PHE A 133 -6.28 2.95 -16.73
CA PHE A 133 -5.53 1.87 -16.11
C PHE A 133 -6.32 0.55 -16.05
N CYS A 134 -5.63 -0.53 -16.38
CA CYS A 134 -6.07 -1.90 -16.17
C CYS A 134 -5.40 -2.48 -14.91
N ILE A 135 -6.15 -3.21 -14.11
CA ILE A 135 -5.64 -3.97 -12.96
C ILE A 135 -5.71 -5.45 -13.33
N LEU A 136 -4.56 -6.10 -13.42
CA LEU A 136 -4.37 -7.43 -13.98
C LEU A 136 -3.67 -8.35 -12.99
N THR A 137 -3.87 -9.66 -13.18
CA THR A 137 -3.14 -10.74 -12.51
C THR A 137 -2.55 -11.67 -13.57
N VAL A 138 -1.45 -12.33 -13.23
CA VAL A 138 -0.75 -13.27 -14.12
C VAL A 138 -0.46 -14.53 -13.31
N ALA A 139 -0.68 -15.70 -13.93
CA ALA A 139 -0.32 -16.95 -13.29
C ALA A 139 1.23 -17.07 -13.24
N PRO A 140 1.84 -17.43 -12.10
CA PRO A 140 3.30 -17.40 -11.95
C PRO A 140 4.07 -18.23 -12.98
N ASP A 141 3.50 -19.34 -13.44
CA ASP A 141 4.02 -20.21 -14.51
C ASP A 141 4.04 -19.53 -15.88
N THR A 142 3.17 -18.54 -16.11
CA THR A 142 3.10 -17.77 -17.36
C THR A 142 3.95 -16.50 -17.35
N LEU A 143 4.47 -16.08 -16.19
CA LEU A 143 5.33 -14.88 -16.07
C LEU A 143 6.55 -14.91 -17.00
N PRO A 144 7.27 -16.04 -17.19
CA PRO A 144 8.39 -16.11 -18.13
C PRO A 144 8.02 -15.74 -19.56
N ALA A 145 6.78 -16.01 -19.98
CA ALA A 145 6.32 -15.72 -21.35
C ALA A 145 6.19 -14.21 -21.63
N ILE A 146 6.00 -13.40 -20.58
CA ILE A 146 5.87 -11.93 -20.70
C ILE A 146 7.10 -11.18 -20.14
N ALA A 147 8.11 -11.90 -19.62
CA ALA A 147 9.23 -11.31 -18.90
C ALA A 147 10.02 -10.28 -19.73
N THR A 148 10.29 -10.58 -21.01
CA THR A 148 11.02 -9.66 -21.90
C THR A 148 10.25 -8.38 -22.14
N VAL A 149 8.92 -8.47 -22.31
CA VAL A 149 8.03 -7.31 -22.47
C VAL A 149 7.98 -6.49 -21.19
N LEU A 150 7.86 -7.13 -20.03
CA LEU A 150 7.89 -6.45 -18.73
C LEU A 150 9.21 -5.69 -18.50
N ILE A 151 10.34 -6.32 -18.85
CA ILE A 151 11.66 -5.69 -18.76
C ILE A 151 11.74 -4.45 -19.66
N ASP A 152 11.24 -4.55 -20.90
CA ASP A 152 11.22 -3.42 -21.83
C ASP A 152 10.39 -2.24 -21.31
N VAL A 153 9.19 -2.52 -20.79
CA VAL A 153 8.29 -1.51 -20.22
C VAL A 153 8.87 -0.83 -18.98
N LEU A 154 9.49 -1.60 -18.08
CA LEU A 154 10.03 -1.10 -16.81
C LEU A 154 11.34 -0.34 -16.98
N PHE A 155 12.25 -0.82 -17.84
CA PHE A 155 13.64 -0.35 -17.84
C PHE A 155 14.05 0.40 -19.12
N TYR A 156 13.39 0.16 -20.26
CA TYR A 156 13.85 0.66 -21.56
C TYR A 156 12.88 1.65 -22.23
N SER A 157 11.58 1.56 -21.91
CA SER A 157 10.59 2.51 -22.42
C SER A 157 10.90 3.94 -21.91
N HIS A 158 10.82 4.92 -22.81
CA HIS A 158 11.13 6.32 -22.49
C HIS A 158 10.07 6.95 -21.58
N SER A 159 10.48 7.73 -20.57
CA SER A 159 9.58 8.61 -19.84
C SER A 159 9.44 9.94 -20.59
N PRO A 160 8.23 10.51 -20.72
CA PRO A 160 8.09 11.90 -21.11
C PRO A 160 8.92 12.76 -20.16
N LEU A 161 9.67 13.72 -20.71
CA LEU A 161 10.49 14.64 -19.92
C LEU A 161 9.60 15.31 -18.86
N LYS A 162 10.09 15.40 -17.62
CA LYS A 162 9.39 16.05 -16.51
C LYS A 162 9.43 17.57 -16.71
N GLU A 163 8.77 18.11 -17.74
CA GLU A 163 8.55 19.55 -17.89
C GLU A 163 7.39 19.98 -17.00
N ALA A 164 7.65 20.10 -15.70
CA ALA A 164 6.75 20.81 -14.81
C ALA A 164 7.13 22.31 -14.81
N ALA A 165 6.72 23.03 -15.86
CA ALA A 165 6.50 24.46 -15.70
C ALA A 165 5.27 24.65 -14.79
N PRO A 166 5.28 25.58 -13.81
CA PRO A 166 4.14 25.83 -12.95
C PRO A 166 3.03 26.50 -13.79
N GLY A 167 2.20 25.70 -14.45
CA GLY A 167 1.13 26.20 -15.32
C GLY A 167 0.54 25.22 -16.33
N SER A 168 1.19 24.08 -16.64
CA SER A 168 0.60 23.08 -17.54
C SER A 168 -0.34 22.15 -16.76
N GLN A 169 -1.60 22.56 -16.63
CA GLN A 169 -2.66 21.79 -15.95
C GLN A 169 -3.20 20.60 -16.77
N ASP A 170 -2.76 20.40 -18.00
CA ASP A 170 -3.19 19.27 -18.83
C ASP A 170 -2.04 18.26 -19.00
N LEU A 171 -1.90 17.35 -18.03
CA LEU A 171 -1.26 16.06 -18.31
C LEU A 171 -2.32 15.17 -18.95
N ASP A 172 -2.38 15.16 -20.28
CA ASP A 172 -3.25 14.24 -21.03
C ASP A 172 -2.99 12.78 -20.60
N SER A 173 -1.74 12.44 -20.27
CA SER A 173 -1.38 11.14 -19.71
C SER A 173 -0.23 11.24 -18.69
N ILE A 174 -0.18 10.29 -17.77
CA ILE A 174 0.94 10.04 -16.85
C ILE A 174 1.55 8.67 -17.13
N ARG A 175 2.88 8.55 -17.03
CA ARG A 175 3.52 7.22 -17.02
C ARG A 175 3.38 6.62 -15.63
N PHE A 176 2.56 5.59 -15.52
CA PHE A 176 2.39 4.83 -14.29
C PHE A 176 2.32 3.34 -14.62
N PHE A 177 3.16 2.56 -13.94
CA PHE A 177 3.18 1.11 -14.01
C PHE A 177 3.50 0.58 -12.63
N ALA A 178 2.71 -0.38 -12.14
CA ALA A 178 2.96 -1.04 -10.88
C ALA A 178 3.01 -2.55 -11.10
N PHE A 179 4.00 -3.19 -10.47
CA PHE A 179 4.14 -4.64 -10.43
C PHE A 179 4.41 -5.04 -8.98
N SER A 180 3.68 -6.05 -8.49
CA SER A 180 3.92 -6.65 -7.19
C SER A 180 3.87 -8.16 -7.27
N LEU A 181 4.79 -8.83 -6.59
CA LEU A 181 4.76 -10.26 -6.31
C LEU A 181 4.72 -10.43 -4.79
N ILE A 182 3.58 -10.82 -4.25
CA ILE A 182 3.35 -10.94 -2.79
C ILE A 182 2.74 -12.31 -2.54
N GLU A 183 3.38 -13.12 -1.69
CA GLU A 183 2.93 -14.49 -1.35
C GLU A 183 2.67 -15.37 -2.59
N GLY A 184 3.46 -15.17 -3.66
CA GLY A 184 3.32 -15.90 -4.92
C GLY A 184 2.22 -15.37 -5.85
N TYR A 185 1.45 -14.36 -5.44
CA TYR A 185 0.46 -13.70 -6.27
C TYR A 185 1.05 -12.49 -7.00
N ILE A 186 0.80 -12.43 -8.31
CA ILE A 186 1.22 -11.32 -9.16
C ILE A 186 0.06 -10.34 -9.32
N SER A 187 0.35 -9.05 -9.22
CA SER A 187 -0.56 -7.98 -9.60
C SER A 187 0.16 -6.94 -10.43
N ILE A 188 -0.50 -6.50 -11.50
CA ILE A 188 0.01 -5.50 -12.44
C ILE A 188 -1.04 -4.40 -12.59
N VAL A 189 -0.61 -3.15 -12.47
CA VAL A 189 -1.39 -1.98 -12.90
C VAL A 189 -0.64 -1.31 -14.02
N MET A 190 -1.26 -1.21 -15.18
CA MET A 190 -0.66 -0.60 -16.37
C MET A 190 -1.72 0.15 -17.18
N ASP A 191 -1.28 1.05 -18.06
CA ASP A 191 -2.18 1.68 -19.01
C ASP A 191 -2.81 0.64 -19.95
N ALA A 192 -4.00 0.93 -20.45
CA ALA A 192 -4.71 0.10 -21.41
C ALA A 192 -4.23 0.31 -22.86
N GLU A 193 -3.53 1.42 -23.10
CA GLU A 193 -2.88 1.74 -24.38
C GLU A 193 -1.50 1.08 -24.54
#